data_AF-A0A0Z8FXN2-F1
#
_entry.id   AF-A0A0Z8FXN2-F1
#
_cell.length_a   1.000
_cell.length_b   1.000
_cell.length_c   1.000
_cell.angle_alpha   90.00
_cell.angle_beta   90.00
_cell.angle_gamma   90.00
#
_symmetry.space_group_name_H-M   'P 1'
#
loop_
_entity.id
_entity.type
_entity.pdbx_description
1 polymer ?
#
loop_
_entity_poly.entity_id
_entity_poly.type
_entity_poly.pdbx_seq_one_letter_code
_entity_poly.pdbx_strand_id
1 'polypeptide(L)' 'MADNQKSNKDTVIRARVDSKTVEQLEYIEKKTNRKKSEVIRDGIQKIYDEIKK' A
#
# COMPACT_ATOMS: atom_id res chain seq x y z
N MET A 1 25.30 4.36 19.79
CA MET A 1 24.46 3.48 18.94
C MET A 1 23.29 4.34 18.49
N ALA A 2 23.22 4.63 17.19
CA ALA A 2 22.44 5.73 16.64
C ALA A 2 20.93 5.55 16.77
N ASP A 3 20.29 6.69 16.97
CA ASP A 3 18.91 6.97 17.29
C ASP A 3 17.85 6.34 16.38
N ASN A 4 16.85 5.79 17.05
CA ASN A 4 15.46 5.57 16.70
C ASN A 4 14.91 6.46 15.56
N GLN A 5 14.78 5.92 14.33
CA GLN A 5 13.80 6.40 13.36
C GLN A 5 12.54 5.52 13.45
N LYS A 6 11.67 5.84 14.41
CA LYS A 6 10.31 5.31 14.48
C LYS A 6 9.51 5.88 13.31
N SER A 7 9.62 5.26 12.13
CA SER A 7 8.72 5.57 11.02
C SER A 7 7.30 5.19 11.46
N ASN A 8 6.44 6.20 11.58
CA ASN A 8 5.09 6.18 12.17
C ASN A 8 4.05 5.34 11.37
N LYS A 9 4.46 4.19 10.85
CA LYS A 9 3.68 3.25 10.02
C LYS A 9 3.62 1.88 10.72
N ASP A 10 3.27 1.89 12.00
CA ASP A 10 3.22 0.69 12.86
C ASP A 10 1.90 -0.09 12.72
N THR A 11 0.90 0.49 12.04
CA THR A 11 -0.43 -0.13 11.90
C THR A 11 -0.43 -1.16 10.77
N VAL A 12 -0.55 -2.43 11.16
CA VAL A 12 -0.71 -3.55 10.21
C VAL A 12 -2.18 -3.79 9.93
N ILE A 13 -2.60 -3.58 8.68
CA ILE A 13 -3.95 -3.92 8.22
C ILE A 13 -3.90 -5.30 7.55
N ARG A 14 -4.60 -6.28 8.11
CA ARG A 14 -4.84 -7.57 7.45
C ARG A 14 -6.17 -7.52 6.73
N ALA A 15 -6.12 -7.38 5.41
CA ALA A 15 -7.30 -7.47 4.55
C ALA A 15 -7.34 -8.83 3.86
N ARG A 16 -8.53 -9.43 3.75
CA ARG A 16 -8.76 -10.53 2.82
C ARG A 16 -8.96 -9.92 1.44
N VAL A 17 -8.18 -10.40 0.47
CA VAL A 17 -8.25 -9.97 -0.92
C VAL A 17 -8.33 -11.19 -1.81
N ASP A 18 -9.06 -11.05 -2.91
CA ASP A 18 -9.15 -12.09 -3.93
C ASP A 18 -7.82 -12.26 -4.68
N SER A 19 -7.62 -13.46 -5.24
CA SER A 19 -6.43 -13.81 -6.02
C SER A 19 -6.19 -12.83 -7.18
N LYS A 20 -7.26 -12.36 -7.82
CA LYS A 20 -7.19 -11.36 -8.90
C LYS A 20 -6.59 -10.03 -8.42
N THR A 21 -6.92 -9.60 -7.22
CA THR A 21 -6.38 -8.37 -6.63
C THR A 21 -4.89 -8.54 -6.33
N VAL A 22 -4.47 -9.72 -5.90
CA VAL A 22 -3.04 -10.05 -5.71
C VAL A 22 -2.28 -10.00 -7.03
N GLU A 23 -2.83 -10.57 -8.11
CA GLU A 23 -2.23 -10.52 -9.45
C GLU A 23 -2.10 -9.09 -9.97
N GLN A 24 -3.14 -8.26 -9.78
CA GLN A 24 -3.08 -6.84 -10.14
C GLN A 24 -1.99 -6.12 -9.35
N LEU A 25 -1.85 -6.42 -8.06
CA LEU A 25 -0.81 -5.84 -7.22
C LEU A 25 0.60 -6.22 -7.70
N GLU A 26 0.80 -7.48 -8.07
CA GLU A 26 2.07 -7.96 -8.63
C GLU A 26 2.38 -7.37 -10.00
N TYR A 27 1.37 -7.19 -10.84
CA TYR A 27 1.52 -6.52 -12.12
C TYR A 27 1.96 -5.06 -11.94
N ILE A 28 1.35 -4.33 -11.01
CA ILE A 28 1.70 -2.94 -10.71
C ILE A 28 3.09 -2.85 -10.08
N GLU A 29 3.45 -3.77 -9.19
CA GLU A 29 4.79 -3.87 -8.61
C GLU A 29 5.85 -4.05 -9.68
N LYS A 30 5.66 -5.01 -10.60
CA LYS A 30 6.58 -5.27 -11.72
C LYS A 30 6.72 -4.07 -12.67
N LYS A 31 5.63 -3.35 -12.92
CA LYS A 31 5.60 -2.24 -13.89
C LYS A 31 6.11 -0.92 -13.32
N THR A 32 5.91 -0.71 -12.02
CA THR A 32 6.19 0.58 -11.35
C THR A 32 7.44 0.50 -10.45
N ASN A 33 8.00 -0.70 -10.26
CA ASN A 33 9.11 -0.97 -9.35
C ASN A 33 8.84 -0.48 -7.90
N ARG A 34 7.56 -0.42 -7.51
CA ARG A 34 7.10 0.01 -6.17
C ARG A 34 6.70 -1.19 -5.34
N LYS A 35 6.88 -1.10 -4.04
CA LYS A 35 6.50 -2.19 -3.12
C LYS A 35 4.98 -2.33 -3.05
N LYS A 36 4.49 -3.56 -2.87
CA LYS A 36 3.06 -3.85 -2.63
C LYS A 36 2.41 -2.91 -1.61
N SER A 37 3.10 -2.60 -0.52
CA SER A 37 2.59 -1.72 0.55
C SER A 37 2.47 -0.25 0.15
N GLU A 38 3.24 0.23 -0.82
CA GLU A 38 3.12 1.58 -1.36
C GLU A 38 1.95 1.68 -2.33
N VAL A 39 1.79 0.67 -3.19
CA VAL A 39 0.67 0.58 -4.13
C VAL A 39 -0.67 0.56 -3.37
N ILE A 40 -0.77 -0.20 -2.28
CA ILE A 40 -1.98 -0.24 -1.44
C ILE A 40 -2.25 1.13 -0.80
N ARG A 41 -1.21 1.81 -0.28
CA ARG A 41 -1.35 3.14 0.33
C ARG A 41 -1.81 4.18 -0.70
N ASP A 42 -1.20 4.20 -1.88
CA ASP A 42 -1.57 5.09 -2.97
C ASP A 42 -3.01 4.84 -3.42
N GLY A 43 -3.43 3.57 -3.49
CA GLY A 43 -4.81 3.18 -3.80
C GLY A 43 -5.81 3.70 -2.77
N ILE A 44 -5.53 3.51 -1.47
CA ILE A 44 -6.38 4.01 -0.38
C ILE A 44 -6.48 5.54 -0.43
N GLN A 45 -5.35 6.23 -0.64
CA GLN A 45 -5.32 7.69 -0.71
C GLN A 45 -6.18 8.22 -1.86
N LYS A 46 -6.09 7.62 -3.06
CA LYS A 46 -6.92 7.99 -4.21
C LYS A 46 -8.41 7.82 -3.93
N ILE A 47 -8.82 6.67 -3.38
CA ILE A 47 -10.22 6.40 -3.03
C ILE A 47 -10.69 7.38 -1.96
N TYR A 48 -9.85 7.68 -0.96
CA TYR A 48 -10.18 8.66 0.08
C TYR A 48 -10.37 10.07 -0.50
N ASP A 49 -9.48 10.51 -1.38
CA ASP A 49 -9.57 11.81 -2.04
C ASP A 49 -10.79 11.91 -2.98
N GLU A 50 -11.19 10.80 -3.64
CA GLU A 50 -12.42 10.74 -4.43
C GLU A 50 -13.69 10.86 -3.58
N ILE A 51 -13.73 10.19 -2.42
CA ILE A 51 -14.91 10.21 -1.53
C ILE A 51 -15.03 11.52 -0.75
N LYS A 52 -13.91 12.14 -0.40
CA LYS A 52 -13.88 13.39 0.38
C LYS A 52 -14.22 14.64 -0.46
N LYS A 53 -14.37 14.48 -1.77
CA LYS A 53 -14.65 15.55 -2.72
C LYS A 53 -16.12 15.96 -2.71
#